data_AF-A0A4C2ZUD0-F1
#
_entry.id   AF-A0A4C2ZUD0-F1
#
_cell.length_a   1.000
_cell.length_b   1.000
_cell.length_c   1.000
_cell.angle_alpha   90.00
_cell.angle_beta   90.00
_cell.angle_gamma   90.00
#
_symmetry.space_group_name_H-M   'P 1'
#
loop_
_entity.id
_entity.type
_entity.pdbx_description
1 polymer ?
#
loop_
_entity_poly.entity_id
_entity_poly.type
_entity_poly.pdbx_seq_one_letter_code
_entity_poly.pdbx_strand_id
1 'polypeptide(L)'
;MGDWRFYLCEPGVITVDDLPAGWGLLYVINGRVRKIHGWPGNHQWVVTVAKPFRANKQAECDYLFSALRRLEIRGVTENGADADRVQTYGL
;
A
#
# COMPACT_ATOMS: atom_id res chain seq x y z
N MET A 1 8.92 -3.52 5.54
CA MET A 1 8.24 -4.04 4.33
C MET A 1 7.79 -5.45 4.64
N GLY A 2 6.52 -5.75 4.36
CA GLY A 2 5.79 -6.91 4.88
C GLY A 2 6.24 -8.28 4.35
N ASP A 3 5.48 -9.31 4.70
CA ASP A 3 5.80 -10.73 4.45
C ASP A 3 5.57 -11.18 2.99
N TRP A 4 4.79 -10.40 2.22
CA TRP A 4 4.40 -10.71 0.84
C TRP A 4 4.82 -9.58 -0.09
N ARG A 5 5.23 -9.94 -1.31
CA ARG A 5 5.66 -8.97 -2.32
C ARG A 5 5.00 -9.27 -3.64
N PHE A 6 4.49 -8.24 -4.29
CA PHE A 6 3.76 -8.36 -5.54
C PHE A 6 4.27 -7.35 -6.56
N TYR A 7 4.40 -7.79 -7.81
CA TYR A 7 4.43 -6.90 -8.95
C TYR A 7 3.01 -6.51 -9.34
N LEU A 8 2.81 -5.25 -9.73
CA LEU A 8 1.56 -4.74 -10.26
C LEU A 8 1.84 -4.09 -11.61
N CYS A 9 1.32 -4.65 -12.69
CA CYS A 9 1.51 -4.13 -14.04
C CYS A 9 0.27 -4.35 -14.91
N GLU A 10 0.26 -3.79 -16.11
CA GLU A 10 -0.73 -4.15 -17.13
C GLU A 10 -0.42 -5.54 -17.72
N PRO A 11 -1.43 -6.26 -18.24
CA PRO A 11 -1.19 -7.54 -18.89
C PRO A 11 -0.19 -7.42 -20.04
N GLY A 12 0.75 -8.36 -20.11
CA GLY A 12 1.74 -8.43 -21.20
C GLY A 12 3.06 -7.69 -20.93
N VAL A 13 3.18 -6.97 -19.81
CA VAL A 13 4.46 -6.31 -19.45
C VAL A 13 5.42 -7.28 -18.76
N ILE A 14 4.92 -8.06 -17.80
CA ILE A 14 5.69 -9.05 -17.03
C ILE A 14 4.87 -10.34 -17.01
N THR A 15 5.50 -11.48 -17.27
CA THR A 15 4.86 -12.80 -17.16
C THR A 15 5.29 -13.52 -15.89
N VAL A 16 4.63 -14.63 -15.55
CA VAL A 16 4.93 -15.39 -14.32
C VAL A 16 6.37 -15.93 -14.33
N ASP A 17 6.89 -16.28 -15.50
CA ASP A 17 8.24 -16.83 -15.67
C ASP A 17 9.35 -15.79 -15.43
N ASP A 18 9.02 -14.50 -15.54
CA ASP A 18 9.95 -13.40 -15.27
C ASP A 18 10.04 -13.06 -13.78
N LEU A 19 9.18 -13.65 -12.93
CA LEU A 19 9.12 -13.28 -11.52
C LEU A 19 10.24 -13.93 -10.70
N PRO A 20 10.89 -13.17 -9.81
CA PRO A 20 11.76 -13.75 -8.80
C PRO A 20 10.98 -14.67 -7.86
N ALA A 21 11.63 -15.73 -7.38
CA ALA A 21 11.01 -16.70 -6.48
C ALA A 21 10.38 -16.04 -5.23
N GLY A 22 9.18 -16.49 -4.88
CA GLY A 22 8.41 -15.99 -3.74
C GLY A 22 7.64 -14.68 -3.98
N TRP A 23 7.79 -14.04 -5.14
CA TRP A 23 6.98 -12.88 -5.53
C TRP A 23 5.66 -13.31 -6.16
N GLY A 24 4.62 -12.50 -5.97
CA GLY A 24 3.35 -12.64 -6.66
C GLY A 24 3.18 -11.63 -7.80
N LEU A 25 2.21 -11.90 -8.66
CA LEU A 25 1.87 -11.05 -9.82
C LEU A 25 0.40 -10.66 -9.76
N LEU A 26 0.16 -9.35 -9.91
CA LEU A 26 -1.14 -8.74 -10.03
C LEU A 26 -1.20 -7.97 -11.34
N TYR A 27 -2.31 -8.11 -12.07
CA TYR A 27 -2.58 -7.28 -13.25
C TYR A 27 -3.60 -6.19 -12.94
N VAL A 28 -3.36 -4.99 -13.47
CA VAL A 28 -4.38 -3.93 -13.54
C VAL A 28 -5.07 -4.01 -14.90
N ILE A 29 -6.36 -4.27 -14.89
CA ILE A 29 -7.20 -4.35 -16.10
C ILE A 29 -8.37 -3.41 -15.91
N ASN A 30 -8.46 -2.36 -16.73
CA ASN A 30 -9.53 -1.36 -16.67
C ASN A 30 -9.71 -0.77 -15.25
N GLY A 31 -8.60 -0.41 -14.60
CA GLY A 31 -8.60 0.13 -13.23
C GLY A 31 -8.90 -0.89 -12.13
N ARG A 32 -9.06 -2.18 -12.45
CA ARG A 32 -9.30 -3.25 -11.48
C ARG A 32 -8.10 -4.17 -11.34
N VAL A 33 -7.75 -4.50 -10.11
CA VAL A 33 -6.66 -5.42 -9.80
C VAL A 33 -7.14 -6.87 -9.89
N ARG A 34 -6.42 -7.70 -10.65
CA ARG A 34 -6.65 -9.14 -10.81
C ARG A 34 -5.46 -9.93 -10.29
N LYS A 35 -5.76 -11.03 -9.61
CA LYS A 35 -4.76 -11.93 -9.01
C LYS A 35 -4.31 -12.92 -10.07
N ILE A 36 -3.01 -12.95 -10.38
CA ILE A 36 -2.46 -13.81 -11.43
C ILE A 36 -1.61 -14.92 -10.83
N HIS A 37 -0.66 -14.58 -9.96
CA HIS A 37 0.25 -15.54 -9.35
C HIS A 37 0.64 -15.16 -7.92
N GLY A 38 1.05 -16.14 -7.12
CA GLY A 38 1.61 -15.94 -5.79
C GLY A 38 0.62 -15.35 -4.77
N TRP A 39 -0.68 -15.41 -5.05
CA TRP A 39 -1.72 -14.98 -4.11
C TRP A 39 -1.98 -16.08 -3.08
N PRO A 40 -1.72 -15.85 -1.79
CA PRO A 40 -1.92 -16.87 -0.78
C PRO A 40 -3.39 -17.20 -0.54
N GLY A 41 -3.65 -18.48 -0.27
CA GLY A 41 -4.94 -18.94 0.24
C GLY A 41 -5.22 -18.39 1.65
N ASN A 42 -6.48 -18.43 2.08
CA ASN A 42 -6.93 -17.78 3.33
C ASN A 42 -6.07 -18.11 4.56
N HIS A 43 -5.70 -19.38 4.76
CA HIS A 43 -4.89 -19.79 5.90
C HIS A 43 -3.41 -19.38 5.78
N GLN A 44 -2.89 -19.20 4.57
CA GLN A 44 -1.47 -18.94 4.32
C GLN A 44 -1.04 -17.53 4.74
N TRP A 45 -1.99 -16.60 4.89
CA TRP A 45 -1.70 -15.24 5.37
C TRP A 45 -1.13 -15.19 6.79
N VAL A 46 -1.58 -16.11 7.66
CA VAL A 46 -1.24 -16.11 9.09
C VAL A 46 -0.15 -17.13 9.44
N VAL A 47 0.06 -18.13 8.58
CA VAL A 47 1.01 -19.22 8.82
C VAL A 47 2.42 -18.78 8.45
N THR A 48 3.33 -18.73 9.44
CA THR A 48 4.71 -18.24 9.25
C THR A 48 5.49 -19.02 8.21
N VAL A 49 5.32 -20.35 8.14
CA VAL A 49 6.04 -21.20 7.15
C VAL A 49 5.58 -20.95 5.71
N ALA A 50 4.37 -20.42 5.51
CA ALA A 50 3.84 -20.15 4.19
C ALA A 50 4.31 -18.78 3.63
N LYS A 51 4.96 -17.96 4.46
CA LYS A 51 5.37 -16.60 4.10
C LYS A 51 6.71 -16.63 3.36
N PRO A 52 6.78 -16.09 2.13
CA PRO A 52 8.02 -16.12 1.34
C PRO A 52 9.11 -15.18 1.87
N PHE A 53 8.72 -14.13 2.61
CA PHE A 53 9.66 -13.17 3.17
C PHE A 53 9.40 -12.91 4.66
N ARG A 54 10.46 -12.49 5.36
CA ARG A 54 10.37 -12.00 6.74
C ARG A 54 10.06 -10.50 6.74
N ALA A 55 8.96 -10.11 7.36
CA ALA A 55 8.62 -8.70 7.53
C ALA A 55 9.70 -7.93 8.32
N ASN A 56 9.92 -6.69 7.89
CA ASN A 56 10.69 -5.71 8.64
C ASN A 56 9.75 -4.74 9.38
N LYS A 57 9.69 -4.90 10.70
CA LYS A 57 8.81 -4.14 11.61
C LYS A 57 9.10 -2.65 11.67
N GLN A 58 10.38 -2.26 11.59
CA GLN A 58 10.75 -0.85 11.59
C GLN A 58 10.18 -0.15 10.35
N ALA A 59 10.41 -0.73 9.17
CA ALA A 59 9.89 -0.18 7.93
C ALA A 59 8.35 -0.17 7.88
N GLU A 60 7.67 -1.14 8.50
CA GLU A 60 6.20 -1.09 8.63
C GLU A 60 5.73 0.14 9.46
N CYS A 61 6.42 0.42 10.56
CA CYS A 61 6.16 1.60 11.39
C CYS A 61 6.43 2.90 10.63
N ASP A 62 7.55 2.99 9.92
CA ASP A 62 7.92 4.18 9.14
C ASP A 62 6.87 4.46 8.04
N TYR A 63 6.35 3.41 7.39
CA TYR A 63 5.27 3.55 6.42
C TYR A 63 3.98 4.06 7.07
N LEU A 64 3.55 3.49 8.20
CA LEU A 64 2.37 3.93 8.94
C LEU A 64 2.49 5.39 9.34
N PHE A 65 3.62 5.78 9.94
CA PHE A 65 3.89 7.15 10.33
C PHE A 65 3.88 8.09 9.13
N SER A 66 4.49 7.69 8.01
CA SER A 66 4.47 8.48 6.78
C SER A 66 3.06 8.66 6.21
N ALA A 67 2.17 7.67 6.36
CA ALA A 67 0.78 7.76 5.93
C ALA A 67 -0.01 8.70 6.83
N LEU A 68 0.11 8.55 8.16
CA LEU A 68 -0.54 9.40 9.15
C LEU A 68 -0.14 10.87 8.98
N ARG A 69 1.15 11.14 8.82
CA ARG A 69 1.66 12.51 8.59
C ARG A 69 1.07 13.15 7.33
N ARG A 70 0.85 12.38 6.26
CA ARG A 70 0.21 12.89 5.02
C ARG A 70 -1.27 13.16 5.21
N LEU A 71 -1.95 12.41 6.07
CA LEU A 71 -3.35 12.68 6.43
C LEU A 71 -3.45 13.94 7.28
N GLU A 72 -2.59 14.11 8.28
CA GLU A 72 -2.55 15.31 9.13
C GLU A 72 -2.26 16.56 8.31
N ILE A 73 -1.30 16.53 7.39
CA ILE A 73 -1.02 17.67 6.50
C ILE A 73 -2.25 18.04 5.68
N ARG A 74 -2.99 17.06 5.15
CA ARG A 74 -4.24 17.31 4.40
C ARG A 74 -5.31 17.90 5.31
N GLY A 75 -5.49 17.33 6.50
CA GLY A 75 -6.37 17.80 7.57
C GLY A 75 -6.10 19.23 8.04
N VAL A 76 -4.83 19.63 8.10
CA VAL A 76 -4.43 21.00 8.44
C VAL A 76 -4.67 21.95 7.27
N THR A 77 -4.46 21.52 6.03
CA THR A 77 -4.74 22.37 4.85
C THR A 77 -6.24 22.56 4.58
N GLU A 78 -7.08 21.56 4.86
CA GLU A 78 -8.54 21.69 4.74
C GLU A 78 -9.14 22.56 5.86
N ASN A 79 -8.65 22.43 7.10
CA ASN A 79 -9.08 23.29 8.21
C ASN A 79 -8.44 24.70 8.18
N GLY A 80 -7.23 24.83 7.63
CA GLY A 80 -6.53 26.11 7.49
C GLY A 80 -7.09 26.99 6.37
N ALA A 81 -7.78 26.41 5.39
CA ALA A 81 -8.55 27.16 4.38
C ALA A 81 -9.89 27.69 4.93
N ASP A 82 -10.41 27.10 6.01
CA ASP A 82 -11.60 27.58 6.73
C ASP A 82 -11.24 28.57 7.86
N ALA A 83 -10.05 28.44 8.45
CA ALA A 83 -9.55 29.34 9.50
C ALA A 83 -9.32 30.80 9.02
N ASP A 84 -9.14 31.04 7.72
CA ASP A 84 -8.99 32.39 7.14
C ASP A 84 -10.32 33.16 7.04
N ARG A 85 -11.49 32.49 7.15
CA ARG A 85 -12.80 33.18 7.16
C ARG A 85 -13.21 33.75 8.52
N VAL A 86 -12.52 33.38 9.60
CA VAL A 86 -12.92 33.75 10.98
C VAL A 86 -12.14 34.98 11.51
N GLN A 87 -11.28 35.61 10.70
CA GLN A 87 -10.54 36.82 11.09
C GLN A 87 -11.19 38.16 10.70
N THR A 88 -12.42 38.19 10.17
CA THR A 88 -13.10 39.45 9.79
C THR A 88 -14.21 39.94 10.74
N TYR A 89 -14.45 39.30 11.89
CA TYR A 89 -15.41 39.80 12.89
C TYR A 89 -14.79 39.81 14.29
N GLY A 90 -14.11 40.91 14.62
CA GLY A 90 -13.58 41.18 15.95
C GLY A 90 -13.01 42.60 16.05
N LEU A 91 -13.91 43.59 15.98
CA LEU A 91 -13.74 44.90 16.62
C LEU A 91 -14.23 44.80 18.07
#